data_AF-M6FCC7-F1
#
_entry.id   AF-M6FCC7-F1
#
_cell.length_a   1.000
_cell.length_b   1.000
_cell.length_c   1.000
_cell.angle_alpha   90.00
_cell.angle_beta   90.00
_cell.angle_gamma   90.00
#
_symmetry.space_group_name_H-M   'P 1'
#
loop_
_entity.id
_entity.type
_entity.pdbx_description
1 polymer ?
#
loop_
_entity_poly.entity_id
_entity_poly.type
_entity_poly.pdbx_seq_one_letter_code
_entity_poly.pdbx_strand_id
1 'polypeptide(L)'
;MKAIAESKSYDRNLESKETKAESDLSDWFYSKKRTLLSRFGVGTVDQAMLSALNVKHGFVKLFGLSGKILIIDQVHAYDSFMLPIIEHLLRWCGYLETSVVLLSATLPFKMKQRLVGAYLEKDEIQLKNESYPLLTVAIKSDQSLKEVDSYKNKKIQTRKTESIQYSFISHEEDSISEVIAKAFSIIEKGRNILWICNTVKKEQHLYQEIEKQSKEKQIQDLEVFLFHSRFTKIDRLTIEKKIETLYGDESKAPHRPLKSILVATQVAEQSLDIDFDYLISDIAPIDLILQRIGRIFWHARKNRNPNFKEPEILQLIPDRLEALGDFAGVYDKFTVLKTMYELSIQEEHSIQLPSMYRSLVDTVYSDSIPNSEVTAQRTTSFQYMFKRIYYRNEKDRNRLGKRISRIREKRTITASLQQKTRHQKNDISL
;
A
#
# COMPACT_ATOMS: atom_id res chain seq x y z
N MET A 1 -29.09 22.14 56.90
CA MET A 1 -29.47 22.17 55.46
C MET A 1 -28.29 22.35 54.48
N LYS A 2 -27.15 22.95 54.86
CA LYS A 2 -25.97 23.08 53.96
C LYS A 2 -25.22 21.75 53.67
N ALA A 3 -25.09 20.86 54.66
CA ALA A 3 -24.39 19.57 54.49
C ALA A 3 -25.11 18.55 53.58
N ILE A 4 -26.43 18.64 53.44
CA ILE A 4 -27.24 17.74 52.57
C ILE A 4 -27.19 18.20 51.10
N ALA A 5 -26.92 19.50 50.86
CA ALA A 5 -26.77 20.04 49.50
C ALA A 5 -25.40 19.69 48.89
N GLU A 6 -24.34 19.62 49.71
CA GLU A 6 -22.99 19.25 49.26
C GLU A 6 -22.88 17.73 48.97
N SER A 7 -23.53 16.85 49.74
CA SER A 7 -23.53 15.40 49.44
C SER A 7 -24.30 15.11 48.14
N LYS A 8 -25.46 15.74 47.92
CA LYS A 8 -26.22 15.62 46.65
C LYS A 8 -25.50 16.21 45.43
N SER A 9 -24.55 17.12 45.63
CA SER A 9 -23.69 17.66 44.57
C SER A 9 -22.50 16.75 44.30
N TYR A 10 -21.99 16.05 45.31
CA TYR A 10 -20.89 15.11 45.18
C TYR A 10 -21.37 13.79 44.53
N ASP A 11 -22.52 13.26 44.96
CA ASP A 11 -23.14 12.07 44.38
C ASP A 11 -23.58 12.29 42.93
N ARG A 12 -24.16 13.44 42.58
CA ARG A 12 -24.49 13.76 41.17
C ARG A 12 -23.25 13.90 40.27
N ASN A 13 -22.12 14.32 40.83
CA ASN A 13 -20.85 14.40 40.10
C ASN A 13 -20.16 13.02 39.97
N LEU A 14 -20.39 12.11 40.91
CA LEU A 14 -19.97 10.71 40.83
C LEU A 14 -20.86 9.93 39.86
N GLU A 15 -22.18 9.99 40.02
CA GLU A 15 -23.15 9.36 39.11
C GLU A 15 -22.96 9.84 37.68
N SER A 16 -22.79 11.14 37.41
CA SER A 16 -22.54 11.65 36.05
C SER A 16 -21.17 11.29 35.47
N LYS A 17 -20.14 11.11 36.32
CA LYS A 17 -18.84 10.56 35.88
C LYS A 17 -18.92 9.07 35.63
N GLU A 18 -19.69 8.33 36.42
CA GLU A 18 -19.96 6.90 36.26
C GLU A 18 -20.82 6.66 35.02
N THR A 19 -21.88 7.42 34.77
CA THR A 19 -22.67 7.29 33.53
C THR A 19 -21.84 7.62 32.29
N LYS A 20 -20.91 8.58 32.40
CA LYS A 20 -20.00 8.94 31.31
C LYS A 20 -18.88 7.91 31.13
N ALA A 21 -18.38 7.32 32.21
CA ALA A 21 -17.44 6.21 32.17
C ALA A 21 -18.09 4.93 31.64
N GLU A 22 -19.33 4.64 32.02
CA GLU A 22 -20.16 3.55 31.51
C GLU A 22 -20.51 3.77 30.03
N SER A 23 -20.81 5.00 29.61
CA SER A 23 -20.97 5.35 28.19
C SER A 23 -19.66 5.20 27.43
N ASP A 24 -18.52 5.65 27.97
CA ASP A 24 -17.19 5.51 27.36
C ASP A 24 -16.73 4.03 27.31
N LEU A 25 -17.10 3.23 28.32
CA LEU A 25 -16.86 1.77 28.38
C LEU A 25 -17.78 1.03 27.41
N SER A 26 -19.05 1.40 27.36
CA SER A 26 -20.03 0.92 26.38
C SER A 26 -19.54 1.19 24.96
N ASP A 27 -19.01 2.39 24.69
CA ASP A 27 -18.36 2.71 23.42
C ASP A 27 -17.17 1.78 23.09
N TRP A 28 -16.45 1.26 24.08
CA TRP A 28 -15.41 0.25 23.87
C TRP A 28 -15.97 -1.13 23.52
N PHE A 29 -17.09 -1.52 24.14
CA PHE A 29 -17.73 -2.82 23.90
C PHE A 29 -18.60 -2.86 22.64
N TYR A 30 -19.12 -1.72 22.17
CA TYR A 30 -19.93 -1.59 20.96
C TYR A 30 -19.19 -1.09 19.71
N SER A 31 -17.93 -0.61 19.83
CA SER A 31 -17.16 -0.10 18.67
C SER A 31 -16.10 -1.05 18.11
N LYS A 32 -15.52 -0.66 16.96
CA LYS A 32 -14.36 -1.29 16.31
C LYS A 32 -13.12 -1.42 17.21
N LYS A 33 -13.11 -0.80 18.41
CA LYS A 33 -12.03 -0.88 19.39
C LYS A 33 -11.98 -2.24 20.12
N ARG A 34 -13.07 -3.03 20.08
CA ARG A 34 -13.16 -4.36 20.69
C ARG A 34 -12.17 -5.38 20.14
N THR A 35 -11.82 -5.28 18.85
CA THR A 35 -11.02 -6.28 18.14
C THR A 35 -9.65 -6.54 18.78
N LEU A 36 -9.03 -5.53 19.39
CA LEU A 36 -7.74 -5.71 20.07
C LEU A 36 -7.87 -6.40 21.44
N LEU A 37 -9.01 -6.24 22.13
CA LEU A 37 -9.25 -6.83 23.44
C LEU A 37 -9.79 -8.26 23.35
N SER A 38 -10.41 -8.63 22.22
CA SER A 38 -10.85 -10.00 21.98
C SER A 38 -9.68 -10.99 21.95
N ARG A 39 -9.92 -12.26 22.32
CA ARG A 39 -8.90 -13.33 22.26
C ARG A 39 -8.30 -13.43 20.85
N PHE A 40 -9.17 -13.46 19.85
CA PHE A 40 -8.83 -13.38 18.44
C PHE A 40 -9.57 -12.19 17.81
N GLY A 41 -8.89 -11.44 16.96
CA GLY A 41 -9.47 -10.28 16.31
C GLY A 41 -8.84 -10.05 14.93
N VAL A 42 -9.67 -9.67 13.97
CA VAL A 42 -9.24 -9.26 12.62
C VAL A 42 -9.71 -7.83 12.41
N GLY A 43 -8.82 -6.97 11.94
CA GLY A 43 -9.10 -5.55 11.74
C GLY A 43 -7.99 -4.87 10.96
N THR A 44 -8.16 -3.57 10.71
CA THR A 44 -7.14 -2.78 10.02
C THR A 44 -5.92 -2.57 10.91
N VAL A 45 -4.74 -2.47 10.29
CA VAL A 45 -3.48 -2.20 10.97
C VAL A 45 -3.52 -0.88 11.76
N ASP A 46 -4.37 0.08 11.36
CA ASP A 46 -4.60 1.35 12.08
C ASP A 46 -4.95 1.14 13.55
N GLN A 47 -5.73 0.08 13.86
CA GLN A 47 -6.10 -0.18 15.24
C GLN A 47 -4.88 -0.52 16.10
N ALA A 48 -3.95 -1.30 15.55
CA ALA A 48 -2.68 -1.63 16.19
C ALA A 48 -1.75 -0.40 16.21
N MET A 49 -1.63 0.35 15.11
CA MET A 49 -0.83 1.58 15.08
C MET A 49 -1.26 2.60 16.15
N LEU A 50 -2.57 2.71 16.42
CA LEU A 50 -3.09 3.58 17.49
C LEU A 50 -2.58 3.21 18.89
N SER A 51 -2.11 1.97 19.15
CA SER A 51 -1.50 1.63 20.44
C SER A 51 -0.11 2.25 20.62
N ALA A 52 0.55 2.60 19.51
CA ALA A 52 1.86 3.20 19.46
C ALA A 52 1.80 4.75 19.37
N LEU A 53 0.60 5.34 19.41
CA LEU A 53 0.40 6.79 19.34
C LEU A 53 -0.07 7.34 20.69
N ASN A 54 0.21 8.62 20.93
CA ASN A 54 -0.26 9.33 22.12
C ASN A 54 -1.74 9.72 21.97
N VAL A 55 -2.63 8.74 22.08
CA VAL A 55 -4.09 8.90 21.97
C VAL A 55 -4.78 8.47 23.27
N LYS A 56 -6.00 8.99 23.52
CA LYS A 56 -6.82 8.61 24.68
C LYS A 56 -6.94 7.08 24.73
N HIS A 57 -6.59 6.49 25.86
CA HIS A 57 -6.61 5.03 26.10
C HIS A 57 -5.68 4.21 25.18
N GLY A 58 -4.61 4.79 24.63
CA GLY A 58 -3.59 4.05 23.86
C GLY A 58 -3.00 2.86 24.65
N PHE A 59 -2.79 3.04 25.95
CA PHE A 59 -2.31 1.98 26.85
C PHE A 59 -3.27 0.78 26.95
N VAL A 60 -4.58 0.96 26.78
CA VAL A 60 -5.56 -0.14 26.77
C VAL A 60 -5.40 -0.97 25.48
N LYS A 61 -5.16 -0.31 24.35
CA LYS A 61 -4.86 -0.98 23.08
C LYS A 61 -3.55 -1.75 23.17
N LEU A 62 -2.55 -1.15 23.82
CA LEU A 62 -1.25 -1.76 24.06
C LEU A 62 -1.36 -3.00 24.97
N PHE A 63 -2.14 -2.90 26.05
CA PHE A 63 -2.50 -4.04 26.89
C PHE A 63 -3.20 -5.14 26.07
N GLY A 64 -4.10 -4.77 25.17
CA GLY A 64 -4.74 -5.72 24.25
C GLY A 64 -3.76 -6.45 23.32
N LEU A 65 -2.62 -5.85 22.97
CA LEU A 65 -1.58 -6.53 22.18
C LEU A 65 -0.71 -7.46 23.02
N SER A 66 -0.55 -7.17 24.32
CA SER A 66 0.25 -7.99 25.22
C SER A 66 -0.27 -9.42 25.28
N GLY A 67 0.64 -10.39 25.16
CA GLY A 67 0.31 -11.82 25.18
C GLY A 67 -0.38 -12.34 23.91
N LYS A 68 -0.41 -11.56 22.83
CA LYS A 68 -0.90 -12.00 21.51
C LYS A 68 0.23 -12.25 20.52
N ILE A 69 -0.12 -12.88 19.40
CA ILE A 69 0.69 -12.85 18.19
C ILE A 69 0.07 -11.80 17.27
N LEU A 70 0.83 -10.75 16.95
CA LEU A 70 0.41 -9.72 16.02
C LEU A 70 0.80 -10.13 14.60
N ILE A 71 -0.19 -10.40 13.75
CA ILE A 71 0.04 -10.67 12.33
C ILE A 71 -0.34 -9.41 11.55
N ILE A 72 0.62 -8.86 10.81
CA ILE A 72 0.41 -7.71 9.95
C ILE A 72 0.57 -8.17 8.50
N ASP A 73 -0.51 -8.08 7.74
CA ASP A 73 -0.53 -8.41 6.32
C ASP A 73 -0.23 -7.18 5.43
N GLN A 74 0.36 -7.41 4.25
CA GLN A 74 0.69 -6.40 3.24
C GLN A 74 1.56 -5.23 3.75
N VAL A 75 2.63 -5.54 4.47
CA VAL A 75 3.51 -4.54 5.11
C VAL A 75 4.20 -3.59 4.12
N HIS A 76 4.28 -3.96 2.83
CA HIS A 76 4.82 -3.07 1.79
C HIS A 76 3.91 -1.91 1.39
N ALA A 77 2.63 -1.92 1.78
CA ALA A 77 1.72 -0.81 1.52
C ALA A 77 1.99 0.43 2.39
N TYR A 78 3.01 0.42 3.26
CA TYR A 78 3.28 1.53 4.18
C TYR A 78 4.07 2.65 3.52
N ASP A 79 3.39 3.79 3.41
CA ASP A 79 4.00 5.05 3.02
C ASP A 79 5.03 5.55 4.05
N SER A 80 5.70 6.64 3.68
CA SER A 80 6.71 7.31 4.53
C SER A 80 6.15 7.81 5.87
N PHE A 81 4.83 7.91 6.02
CA PHE A 81 4.15 8.37 7.23
C PHE A 81 3.82 7.22 8.19
N MET A 82 3.33 6.09 7.68
CA MET A 82 2.97 4.91 8.47
C MET A 82 4.20 4.18 9.00
N LEU A 83 5.30 4.13 8.23
CA LEU A 83 6.48 3.36 8.60
C LEU A 83 7.07 3.73 9.98
N PRO A 84 7.28 5.02 10.34
CA PRO A 84 7.71 5.38 11.69
C PRO A 84 6.76 4.93 12.82
N ILE A 85 5.45 4.90 12.55
CA ILE A 85 4.44 4.47 13.53
C ILE A 85 4.54 2.95 13.73
N ILE A 86 4.69 2.19 12.65
CA ILE A 86 4.92 0.75 12.69
C ILE A 86 6.23 0.43 13.41
N GLU A 87 7.32 1.16 13.16
CA GLU A 87 8.55 0.96 13.93
C GLU A 87 8.35 1.21 15.43
N HIS A 88 7.60 2.24 15.80
CA HIS A 88 7.30 2.50 17.21
C HIS A 88 6.44 1.39 17.81
N LEU A 89 5.46 0.88 17.06
CA LEU A 89 4.66 -0.29 17.44
C LEU A 89 5.55 -1.53 17.64
N LEU A 90 6.48 -1.81 16.72
CA LEU A 90 7.38 -2.95 16.81
C LEU A 90 8.33 -2.86 18.01
N ARG A 91 8.81 -1.66 18.36
CA ARG A 91 9.57 -1.44 19.61
C ARG A 91 8.74 -1.85 20.82
N TRP A 92 7.50 -1.36 20.90
CA TRP A 92 6.58 -1.74 21.97
C TRP A 92 6.29 -3.25 22.01
N CYS A 93 6.07 -3.89 20.87
CA CYS A 93 5.91 -5.35 20.82
C CYS A 93 7.16 -6.06 21.35
N GLY A 94 8.36 -5.57 21.03
CA GLY A 94 9.62 -6.08 21.57
C GLY A 94 9.69 -5.98 23.10
N TYR A 95 9.34 -4.82 23.68
CA TYR A 95 9.29 -4.63 25.14
C TYR A 95 8.25 -5.49 25.85
N LEU A 96 7.13 -5.79 25.17
CA LEU A 96 6.04 -6.60 25.70
C LEU A 96 6.18 -8.09 25.39
N GLU A 97 7.33 -8.50 24.82
CA GLU A 97 7.60 -9.88 24.38
C GLU A 97 6.50 -10.45 23.45
N THR A 98 5.85 -9.56 22.70
CA THR A 98 4.76 -9.88 21.79
C THR A 98 5.34 -10.34 20.46
N SER A 99 5.03 -11.57 20.07
CA SER A 99 5.47 -12.11 18.78
C SER A 99 4.80 -11.38 17.61
N VAL A 100 5.57 -11.03 16.58
CA VAL A 100 5.07 -10.34 15.39
C VAL A 100 5.38 -11.13 14.13
N VAL A 101 4.39 -11.28 13.25
CA VAL A 101 4.55 -11.84 11.91
C VAL A 101 4.22 -10.75 10.90
N LEU A 102 5.19 -10.42 10.05
CA LEU A 102 5.04 -9.45 8.98
C LEU A 102 4.93 -10.20 7.64
N LEU A 103 3.80 -10.07 6.95
CA LEU A 103 3.60 -10.64 5.62
C LEU A 103 3.71 -9.53 4.58
N SER A 104 4.44 -9.81 3.50
CA SER A 104 4.72 -8.84 2.44
C SER A 104 4.92 -9.58 1.14
N ALA A 105 4.37 -9.06 0.04
CA ALA A 105 4.65 -9.60 -1.29
C ALA A 105 6.12 -9.37 -1.66
N THR A 106 6.65 -8.20 -1.30
CA THR A 106 8.09 -7.96 -1.20
C THR A 106 8.32 -6.88 -0.17
N LEU A 107 9.54 -6.71 0.29
CA LEU A 107 9.86 -5.62 1.21
C LEU A 107 11.21 -5.05 0.80
N PRO A 108 11.32 -3.73 0.54
CA PRO A 108 12.60 -3.13 0.24
C PRO A 108 13.62 -3.47 1.33
N PHE A 109 14.87 -3.74 0.95
CA PHE A 109 15.90 -4.18 1.88
C PHE A 109 16.08 -3.23 3.07
N LYS A 110 16.14 -1.93 2.78
CA LYS A 110 16.25 -0.86 3.78
C LYS A 110 15.03 -0.81 4.72
N MET A 111 13.83 -1.06 4.20
CA MET A 111 12.63 -1.13 5.02
C MET A 111 12.67 -2.35 5.95
N LYS A 112 13.11 -3.51 5.45
CA LYS A 112 13.29 -4.72 6.27
C LYS A 112 14.27 -4.49 7.41
N GLN A 113 15.42 -3.85 7.15
CA GLN A 113 16.40 -3.49 8.19
C GLN A 113 15.77 -2.62 9.28
N ARG A 114 14.99 -1.60 8.88
CA ARG A 114 14.32 -0.69 9.82
C ARG A 114 13.29 -1.40 10.70
N LEU A 115 12.47 -2.28 10.12
CA LEU A 115 11.45 -3.02 10.87
C LEU A 115 12.08 -4.03 11.85
N VAL A 116 13.08 -4.79 11.40
CA VAL A 116 13.83 -5.72 12.27
C VAL A 116 14.57 -4.96 13.36
N GLY A 117 15.24 -3.86 13.01
CA GLY A 117 15.97 -3.02 13.95
C GLY A 117 15.06 -2.38 14.99
N ALA A 118 13.85 -1.97 14.59
CA ALA A 118 12.84 -1.47 15.51
C ALA A 118 12.39 -2.53 16.52
N TYR A 119 12.10 -3.77 16.09
CA TYR A 119 11.73 -4.84 17.01
C TYR A 119 12.87 -5.22 17.96
N LEU A 120 14.09 -5.35 17.44
CA LEU A 120 15.29 -5.71 18.22
C LEU A 120 15.84 -4.57 19.08
N GLU A 121 15.48 -3.32 18.80
CA GLU A 121 16.11 -2.09 19.31
C GLU A 121 17.60 -1.99 18.96
N LYS A 122 17.90 -2.17 17.67
CA LYS A 122 19.23 -1.98 17.10
C LYS A 122 19.15 -0.97 15.96
N ASP A 123 20.07 0.00 15.98
CA ASP A 123 20.15 1.02 14.93
C ASP A 123 20.67 0.43 13.61
N GLU A 124 21.57 -0.55 13.68
CA GLU A 124 22.14 -1.21 12.51
C GLU A 124 21.85 -2.71 12.51
N ILE A 125 21.15 -3.18 11.47
CA ILE A 125 20.90 -4.59 11.20
C ILE A 125 21.62 -4.98 9.90
N GLN A 126 22.55 -5.92 10.00
CA GLN A 126 23.17 -6.53 8.83
C GLN A 126 22.32 -7.71 8.35
N LEU A 127 21.52 -7.46 7.33
CA LEU A 127 20.93 -8.51 6.51
C LEU A 127 21.95 -8.87 5.41
N LYS A 128 22.02 -10.14 5.01
CA LYS A 128 22.97 -10.59 3.97
C LYS A 128 22.28 -11.29 2.81
N ASN A 129 21.03 -11.69 2.98
CA ASN A 129 20.32 -12.51 2.01
C ASN A 129 19.39 -11.68 1.11
N GLU A 130 19.75 -11.60 -0.16
CA GLU A 130 18.96 -10.92 -1.19
C GLU A 130 17.97 -11.85 -1.91
N SER A 131 17.95 -13.14 -1.61
CA SER A 131 17.02 -14.11 -2.22
C SER A 131 15.56 -13.72 -1.99
N TYR A 132 14.70 -14.08 -2.94
CA TYR A 132 13.26 -13.97 -2.83
C TYR A 132 12.65 -15.24 -3.43
N PRO A 133 11.68 -15.92 -2.78
CA PRO A 133 11.09 -15.60 -1.48
C PRO A 133 12.03 -15.90 -0.30
N LEU A 134 11.90 -15.13 0.78
CA LEU A 134 12.79 -15.20 1.94
C LEU A 134 12.00 -15.07 3.24
N LEU A 135 12.32 -15.95 4.20
CA LEU A 135 11.86 -15.84 5.57
C LEU A 135 12.99 -15.27 6.45
N THR A 136 12.74 -14.12 7.08
CA THR A 136 13.65 -13.51 8.06
C THR A 136 13.04 -13.69 9.45
N VAL A 137 13.80 -14.30 10.38
CA VAL A 137 13.39 -14.54 11.76
C VAL A 137 14.33 -13.78 12.69
N ALA A 138 13.77 -12.89 13.52
CA ALA A 138 14.49 -12.12 14.51
C ALA A 138 13.98 -12.47 15.92
N ILE A 139 14.88 -12.77 16.85
CA ILE A 139 14.53 -13.17 18.22
C ILE A 139 15.06 -12.10 19.19
N LYS A 140 14.15 -11.54 20.01
CA LYS A 140 14.47 -10.43 20.92
C LYS A 140 15.35 -10.86 22.10
N SER A 141 15.09 -12.03 22.68
CA SER A 141 15.72 -12.51 23.90
C SER A 141 17.22 -12.77 23.75
N ASP A 142 17.63 -13.37 22.63
CA ASP A 142 19.03 -13.68 22.31
C ASP A 142 19.62 -12.75 21.24
N GLN A 143 18.82 -11.78 20.77
CA GLN A 143 19.20 -10.81 19.75
C GLN A 143 19.66 -11.43 18.42
N SER A 144 19.23 -12.67 18.14
CA SER A 144 19.62 -13.43 16.96
C SER A 144 18.77 -13.10 15.73
N LEU A 145 19.37 -13.31 14.56
CA LEU A 145 18.77 -13.08 13.25
C LEU A 145 19.09 -14.26 12.34
N LYS A 146 18.06 -14.86 11.74
CA LYS A 146 18.19 -16.00 10.83
C LYS A 146 17.46 -15.70 9.53
N GLU A 147 18.10 -15.98 8.40
CA GLU A 147 17.53 -15.81 7.07
C GLU A 147 17.45 -17.18 6.39
N VAL A 148 16.23 -17.60 6.04
CA VAL A 148 15.96 -18.89 5.39
C VAL A 148 15.47 -18.64 3.97
N ASP A 149 16.31 -18.97 3.00
CA ASP A 149 15.98 -18.90 1.58
C ASP A 149 15.01 -20.03 1.21
N SER A 150 13.90 -19.65 0.58
CA SER A 150 12.88 -20.60 0.17
C SER A 150 13.29 -21.42 -1.07
N TYR A 151 14.12 -20.89 -1.97
CA TYR A 151 14.51 -21.60 -3.21
C TYR A 151 15.42 -22.80 -2.96
N LYS A 152 16.27 -22.76 -1.92
CA LYS A 152 17.09 -23.92 -1.53
C LYS A 152 16.25 -25.04 -0.89
N ASN A 153 15.05 -24.71 -0.42
CA ASN A 153 14.11 -25.66 0.14
C ASN A 153 13.09 -26.05 -0.93
N LYS A 154 13.34 -27.15 -1.67
CA LYS A 154 12.48 -27.72 -2.75
C LYS A 154 11.02 -28.00 -2.37
N LYS A 155 10.59 -27.66 -1.15
CA LYS A 155 9.25 -27.85 -0.59
C LYS A 155 8.36 -26.60 -0.71
N ILE A 156 8.89 -25.44 -1.11
CA ILE A 156 8.09 -24.21 -1.26
C ILE A 156 7.71 -24.05 -2.73
N GLN A 157 6.42 -24.20 -3.03
CA GLN A 157 5.90 -24.00 -4.38
C GLN A 157 5.77 -22.50 -4.64
N THR A 158 6.59 -21.98 -5.55
CA THR A 158 6.48 -20.61 -6.04
C THR A 158 5.61 -20.56 -7.30
N ARG A 159 5.12 -19.36 -7.66
CA ARG A 159 4.55 -19.14 -9.00
C ARG A 159 5.57 -19.55 -10.06
N LYS A 160 5.09 -20.02 -11.22
CA LYS A 160 5.95 -20.31 -12.36
C LYS A 160 6.68 -19.03 -12.76
N THR A 161 7.88 -19.18 -13.31
CA THR A 161 8.55 -18.05 -13.95
C THR A 161 7.73 -17.64 -15.16
N GLU A 162 7.28 -16.40 -15.19
CA GLU A 162 6.43 -15.84 -16.24
C GLU A 162 7.03 -14.53 -16.74
N SER A 163 7.09 -14.41 -18.06
CA SER A 163 7.40 -13.15 -18.74
C SER A 163 6.11 -12.37 -18.88
N ILE A 164 6.07 -11.17 -18.31
CA ILE A 164 4.92 -10.28 -18.39
C ILE A 164 5.25 -9.14 -19.33
N GLN A 165 4.54 -9.07 -20.44
CA GLN A 165 4.71 -8.01 -21.44
C GLN A 165 3.95 -6.76 -21.00
N TYR A 166 4.55 -5.59 -21.14
CA TYR A 166 3.86 -4.33 -20.92
C TYR A 166 4.09 -3.34 -22.06
N SER A 167 3.11 -2.47 -22.25
CA SER A 167 3.19 -1.36 -23.20
C SER A 167 2.67 -0.09 -22.56
N PHE A 168 3.15 1.06 -23.05
CA PHE A 168 2.70 2.36 -22.60
C PHE A 168 1.72 2.98 -23.60
N ILE A 169 0.77 3.73 -23.08
CA ILE A 169 -0.01 4.69 -23.87
C ILE A 169 -0.11 5.98 -23.07
N SER A 170 0.28 7.08 -23.72
CA SER A 170 0.11 8.43 -23.19
C SER A 170 -1.35 8.84 -23.30
N HIS A 171 -1.85 9.55 -22.29
CA HIS A 171 -3.25 9.96 -22.25
C HIS A 171 -3.36 11.44 -21.85
N GLU A 172 -3.95 12.25 -22.74
CA GLU A 172 -4.52 13.58 -22.44
C GLU A 172 -5.97 13.44 -21.99
N GLU A 173 -6.51 14.38 -21.21
CA GLU A 173 -7.90 14.36 -20.70
C GLU A 173 -8.98 14.06 -21.78
N ASP A 174 -8.69 14.27 -23.07
CA ASP A 174 -9.61 14.10 -24.20
C ASP A 174 -9.42 12.81 -25.05
N SER A 175 -8.41 11.95 -24.81
CA SER A 175 -8.09 10.80 -25.70
C SER A 175 -8.50 9.41 -25.18
N ILE A 176 -9.30 9.33 -24.10
CA ILE A 176 -9.70 8.03 -23.50
C ILE A 176 -10.36 7.07 -24.50
N SER A 177 -11.01 7.63 -25.53
CA SER A 177 -11.61 6.89 -26.65
C SER A 177 -10.63 5.99 -27.40
N GLU A 178 -9.35 6.38 -27.54
CA GLU A 178 -8.33 5.52 -28.18
C GLU A 178 -8.02 4.30 -27.31
N VAL A 179 -7.92 4.51 -26.00
CA VAL A 179 -7.69 3.43 -25.04
C VAL A 179 -8.90 2.50 -24.98
N ILE A 180 -10.11 3.06 -24.99
CA ILE A 180 -11.37 2.28 -25.05
C ILE A 180 -11.44 1.49 -26.36
N ALA A 181 -11.09 2.08 -27.50
CA ALA A 181 -11.02 1.37 -28.77
C ALA A 181 -10.01 0.21 -28.73
N LYS A 182 -8.84 0.41 -28.11
CA LYS A 182 -7.87 -0.66 -27.87
C LYS A 182 -8.44 -1.74 -26.97
N ALA A 183 -9.10 -1.38 -25.86
CA ALA A 183 -9.79 -2.32 -24.98
C ALA A 183 -10.85 -3.14 -25.74
N PHE A 184 -11.62 -2.51 -26.63
CA PHE A 184 -12.60 -3.17 -27.50
C PHE A 184 -11.96 -4.19 -28.44
N SER A 185 -10.85 -3.84 -29.10
CA SER A 185 -10.12 -4.82 -29.94
C SER A 185 -9.53 -6.00 -29.14
N ILE A 186 -9.27 -5.82 -27.84
CA ILE A 186 -8.77 -6.87 -26.94
C ILE A 186 -9.91 -7.80 -26.52
N ILE A 187 -11.07 -7.26 -26.12
CA ILE A 187 -12.24 -8.08 -25.75
C ILE A 187 -12.82 -8.85 -26.94
N GLU A 188 -12.71 -8.33 -28.17
CA GLU A 188 -13.18 -9.04 -29.38
C GLU A 188 -12.43 -10.35 -29.61
N LYS A 189 -11.19 -10.44 -29.10
CA LYS A 189 -10.42 -11.70 -29.09
C LYS A 189 -10.92 -12.71 -28.05
N GLY A 190 -11.91 -12.34 -27.21
CA GLY A 190 -12.46 -13.14 -26.12
C GLY A 190 -11.67 -13.03 -24.82
N ARG A 191 -11.17 -11.83 -24.49
CA ARG A 191 -10.42 -11.57 -23.23
C ARG A 191 -11.30 -10.85 -22.21
N ASN A 192 -11.05 -11.14 -20.93
CA ASN A 192 -11.57 -10.36 -19.81
C ASN A 192 -10.52 -9.35 -19.36
N ILE A 193 -10.92 -8.07 -19.29
CA ILE A 193 -10.02 -6.96 -18.94
C ILE A 193 -10.30 -6.49 -17.52
N LEU A 194 -9.25 -6.37 -16.73
CA LEU A 194 -9.25 -5.58 -15.49
C LEU A 194 -8.69 -4.19 -15.81
N TRP A 195 -9.50 -3.14 -15.61
CA TRP A 195 -9.08 -1.76 -15.82
C TRP A 195 -9.02 -1.01 -14.48
N ILE A 196 -7.82 -0.75 -13.97
CA ILE A 196 -7.62 -0.10 -12.68
C ILE A 196 -7.30 1.38 -12.85
N CYS A 197 -8.15 2.23 -12.24
CA CYS A 197 -7.97 3.66 -12.16
C CYS A 197 -7.49 4.07 -10.77
N ASN A 198 -6.66 5.13 -10.70
CA ASN A 198 -6.16 5.61 -9.42
C ASN A 198 -7.20 6.46 -8.64
N THR A 199 -8.26 6.92 -9.29
CA THR A 199 -9.31 7.72 -8.63
C THR A 199 -10.70 7.25 -9.03
N VAL A 200 -11.63 7.34 -8.06
CA VAL A 200 -13.05 6.99 -8.28
C VAL A 200 -13.70 7.88 -9.34
N LYS A 201 -13.31 9.17 -9.43
CA LYS A 201 -13.85 10.09 -10.44
C LYS A 201 -13.52 9.62 -11.86
N LYS A 202 -12.27 9.23 -12.10
CA LYS A 202 -11.81 8.75 -13.40
C LYS A 202 -12.46 7.42 -13.76
N GLU A 203 -12.53 6.50 -12.80
CA GLU A 203 -13.18 5.20 -12.94
C GLU A 203 -14.66 5.32 -13.35
N GLN A 204 -15.43 6.20 -12.69
CA GLN A 204 -16.84 6.43 -12.98
C GLN A 204 -17.04 7.03 -14.38
N HIS A 205 -16.22 8.02 -14.75
CA HIS A 205 -16.27 8.62 -16.09
C HIS A 205 -15.93 7.59 -17.17
N LEU A 206 -14.89 6.80 -16.95
CA LEU A 206 -14.47 5.74 -17.86
C LEU A 206 -15.56 4.67 -18.03
N TYR A 207 -16.19 4.23 -16.95
CA TYR A 207 -17.29 3.28 -17.01
C TYR A 207 -18.44 3.78 -17.88
N GLN A 208 -18.86 5.04 -17.69
CA GLN A 208 -19.91 5.68 -18.48
C GLN A 208 -19.54 5.75 -19.97
N GLU A 209 -18.30 6.11 -20.29
CA GLU A 209 -17.84 6.23 -21.67
C GLU A 209 -17.72 4.85 -22.35
N ILE A 210 -17.26 3.81 -21.63
CA ILE A 210 -17.25 2.43 -22.12
C ILE A 210 -18.67 1.97 -22.42
N GLU A 211 -19.63 2.17 -21.52
CA GLU A 211 -21.03 1.76 -21.74
C GLU A 211 -21.64 2.47 -22.95
N LYS A 212 -21.38 3.78 -23.08
CA LYS A 212 -21.85 4.58 -24.21
C LYS A 212 -21.28 4.07 -25.53
N GLN A 213 -19.95 3.97 -25.64
CA GLN A 213 -19.31 3.53 -26.89
C GLN A 213 -19.60 2.06 -27.23
N SER A 214 -19.79 1.20 -26.22
CA SER A 214 -20.20 -0.20 -26.43
C SER A 214 -21.58 -0.28 -27.10
N LYS A 215 -22.53 0.57 -26.70
CA LYS A 215 -23.87 0.65 -27.30
C LYS A 215 -23.81 1.22 -28.71
N GLU A 216 -23.04 2.29 -28.91
CA GLU A 216 -22.84 2.92 -30.23
C GLU A 216 -22.22 1.96 -31.24
N LYS A 217 -21.23 1.16 -30.82
CA LYS A 217 -20.57 0.14 -31.67
C LYS A 217 -21.30 -1.19 -31.72
N GLN A 218 -22.41 -1.35 -30.99
CA GLN A 218 -23.22 -2.57 -30.91
C GLN A 218 -22.38 -3.83 -30.56
N ILE A 219 -21.46 -3.70 -29.61
CA ILE A 219 -20.64 -4.82 -29.16
C ILE A 219 -21.53 -5.83 -28.42
N GLN A 220 -21.78 -6.97 -29.05
CA GLN A 220 -22.61 -8.03 -28.48
C GLN A 220 -21.87 -8.77 -27.36
N ASP A 221 -22.64 -9.15 -26.34
CA ASP A 221 -22.23 -9.97 -25.20
C ASP A 221 -21.08 -9.38 -24.36
N LEU A 222 -20.90 -8.05 -24.39
CA LEU A 222 -19.96 -7.36 -23.49
C LEU A 222 -20.62 -7.07 -22.15
N GLU A 223 -20.07 -7.64 -21.07
CA GLU A 223 -20.41 -7.25 -19.71
C GLU A 223 -19.42 -6.21 -19.17
N VAL A 224 -19.93 -5.08 -18.67
CA VAL A 224 -19.12 -4.02 -18.06
C VAL A 224 -19.49 -3.89 -16.59
N PHE A 225 -18.51 -3.98 -15.71
CA PHE A 225 -18.67 -3.90 -14.25
C PHE A 225 -17.90 -2.70 -13.68
N LEU A 226 -18.39 -2.16 -12.57
CA LEU A 226 -17.79 -1.05 -11.83
C LEU A 226 -17.54 -1.47 -10.38
N PHE A 227 -16.35 -1.21 -9.82
CA PHE A 227 -16.04 -1.59 -8.43
C PHE A 227 -15.10 -0.64 -7.68
N HIS A 228 -15.65 0.03 -6.67
CA HIS A 228 -14.94 0.99 -5.84
C HIS A 228 -15.43 1.08 -4.40
N SER A 229 -14.67 1.77 -3.55
CA SER A 229 -14.99 1.90 -2.12
C SER A 229 -16.23 2.75 -1.80
N ARG A 230 -16.73 3.57 -2.74
CA ARG A 230 -17.87 4.51 -2.53
C ARG A 230 -19.28 3.91 -2.66
N PHE A 231 -19.41 2.59 -2.76
CA PHE A 231 -20.72 1.92 -2.67
C PHE A 231 -21.20 1.86 -1.23
N THR A 232 -22.51 1.69 -1.02
CA THR A 232 -23.02 1.32 0.30
C THR A 232 -22.44 -0.04 0.70
N LYS A 233 -22.36 -0.33 2.01
CA LYS A 233 -21.78 -1.60 2.47
C LYS A 233 -22.49 -2.82 1.86
N ILE A 234 -23.81 -2.77 1.74
CA ILE A 234 -24.63 -3.86 1.20
C ILE A 234 -24.34 -4.03 -0.29
N ASP A 235 -24.40 -2.94 -1.06
CA ASP A 235 -24.15 -2.99 -2.50
C ASP A 235 -22.73 -3.46 -2.79
N ARG A 236 -21.74 -2.97 -2.03
CA ARG A 236 -20.35 -3.39 -2.17
C ARG A 236 -20.20 -4.90 -2.00
N LEU A 237 -20.80 -5.47 -0.95
CA LEU A 237 -20.74 -6.91 -0.70
C LEU A 237 -21.43 -7.72 -1.80
N THR A 238 -22.53 -7.20 -2.37
CA THR A 238 -23.22 -7.83 -3.49
C THR A 238 -22.37 -7.82 -4.75
N ILE A 239 -21.75 -6.68 -5.08
CA ILE A 239 -20.87 -6.54 -6.24
C ILE A 239 -19.61 -7.41 -6.07
N GLU A 240 -19.01 -7.40 -4.88
CA GLU A 240 -17.84 -8.21 -4.55
C GLU A 240 -18.11 -9.70 -4.76
N LYS A 241 -19.20 -10.23 -4.20
CA LYS A 241 -19.62 -11.62 -4.43
C LYS A 241 -19.86 -11.91 -5.91
N LYS A 242 -20.52 -11.00 -6.64
CA LYS A 242 -20.74 -11.17 -8.08
C LYS A 242 -19.42 -11.27 -8.84
N ILE A 243 -18.46 -10.39 -8.56
CA ILE A 243 -17.13 -10.40 -9.18
C ILE A 243 -16.40 -11.70 -8.84
N GLU A 244 -16.43 -12.17 -7.59
CA GLU A 244 -15.82 -13.46 -7.21
C GLU A 244 -16.45 -14.66 -7.94
N THR A 245 -17.77 -14.65 -8.14
CA THR A 245 -18.46 -15.72 -8.90
C THR A 245 -18.15 -15.70 -10.40
N LEU A 246 -17.65 -14.58 -10.93
CA LEU A 246 -17.32 -14.44 -12.35
C LEU A 246 -15.82 -14.60 -12.63
N TYR A 247 -14.97 -14.19 -11.68
CA TYR A 247 -13.52 -14.06 -11.89
C TYR A 247 -12.67 -14.74 -10.81
N GLY A 248 -13.25 -15.29 -9.75
CA GLY A 248 -12.53 -16.14 -8.79
C GLY A 248 -12.15 -17.48 -9.37
N ASP A 249 -11.45 -18.33 -8.62
CA ASP A 249 -10.91 -19.62 -9.10
C ASP A 249 -11.91 -20.47 -9.92
N GLU A 250 -11.43 -21.48 -10.65
CA GLU A 250 -12.29 -22.29 -11.54
C GLU A 250 -13.48 -22.94 -10.82
N SER A 251 -13.40 -23.19 -9.51
CA SER A 251 -14.52 -23.71 -8.71
C SER A 251 -15.58 -22.65 -8.40
N LYS A 252 -15.16 -21.41 -8.15
CA LYS A 252 -16.04 -20.27 -7.87
C LYS A 252 -16.62 -19.66 -9.14
N ALA A 253 -15.87 -19.70 -10.24
CA ALA A 253 -16.24 -19.11 -11.53
C ALA A 253 -16.29 -20.13 -12.68
N PRO A 254 -17.21 -21.10 -12.64
CA PRO A 254 -17.40 -22.06 -13.74
C PRO A 254 -17.94 -21.40 -15.01
N HIS A 255 -18.67 -20.28 -14.87
CA HIS A 255 -19.30 -19.53 -15.97
C HIS A 255 -18.62 -18.17 -16.20
N ARG A 256 -17.28 -18.18 -16.25
CA ARG A 256 -16.49 -16.97 -16.54
C ARG A 256 -16.96 -16.32 -17.85
N PRO A 257 -17.19 -15.00 -17.90
CA PRO A 257 -17.59 -14.32 -19.12
C PRO A 257 -16.60 -14.51 -20.27
N LEU A 258 -17.12 -14.53 -21.51
CA LEU A 258 -16.29 -14.57 -22.72
C LEU A 258 -15.69 -13.20 -23.04
N LYS A 259 -16.45 -12.13 -22.77
CA LYS A 259 -16.05 -10.73 -23.03
C LYS A 259 -16.51 -9.88 -21.86
N SER A 260 -15.57 -9.35 -21.10
CA SER A 260 -15.94 -8.44 -20.02
C SER A 260 -14.86 -7.42 -19.69
N ILE A 261 -15.29 -6.31 -19.11
CA ILE A 261 -14.42 -5.27 -18.56
C ILE A 261 -14.86 -4.99 -17.13
N LEU A 262 -13.98 -5.21 -16.16
CA LEU A 262 -14.14 -4.71 -14.81
C LEU A 262 -13.34 -3.41 -14.69
N VAL A 263 -14.05 -2.28 -14.58
CA VAL A 263 -13.46 -0.99 -14.23
C VAL A 263 -13.45 -0.88 -12.70
N ALA A 264 -12.28 -0.70 -12.11
CA ALA A 264 -12.11 -0.70 -10.67
C ALA A 264 -11.11 0.36 -10.19
N THR A 265 -11.16 0.67 -8.90
CA THR A 265 -10.08 1.38 -8.20
C THR A 265 -9.14 0.41 -7.49
N GLN A 266 -8.25 0.93 -6.64
CA GLN A 266 -7.29 0.13 -5.87
C GLN A 266 -7.94 -0.94 -4.98
N VAL A 267 -9.26 -0.88 -4.78
CA VAL A 267 -9.99 -1.94 -4.07
C VAL A 267 -9.88 -3.31 -4.75
N ALA A 268 -9.60 -3.36 -6.07
CA ALA A 268 -9.37 -4.62 -6.77
C ALA A 268 -7.96 -5.18 -6.57
N GLU A 269 -7.02 -4.39 -6.03
CA GLU A 269 -5.66 -4.80 -5.74
C GLU A 269 -5.58 -5.69 -4.50
N GLN A 270 -6.43 -5.41 -3.51
CA GLN A 270 -6.32 -5.96 -2.17
C GLN A 270 -7.48 -6.91 -1.86
N SER A 271 -7.13 -8.10 -1.34
CA SER A 271 -8.05 -9.08 -0.75
C SER A 271 -9.12 -9.73 -1.64
N LEU A 272 -9.23 -9.36 -2.92
CA LEU A 272 -10.07 -10.09 -3.88
C LEU A 272 -9.32 -11.26 -4.50
N ASP A 273 -9.93 -12.44 -4.51
CA ASP A 273 -9.45 -13.61 -5.23
C ASP A 273 -10.04 -13.58 -6.65
N ILE A 274 -9.40 -12.83 -7.55
CA ILE A 274 -9.85 -12.58 -8.92
C ILE A 274 -8.72 -12.76 -9.93
N ASP A 275 -9.09 -13.11 -11.15
CA ASP A 275 -8.14 -13.41 -12.22
C ASP A 275 -8.68 -12.94 -13.58
N PHE A 276 -7.91 -12.12 -14.28
CA PHE A 276 -8.24 -11.55 -15.58
C PHE A 276 -7.22 -11.96 -16.64
N ASP A 277 -7.53 -11.68 -17.91
CA ASP A 277 -6.68 -12.07 -19.05
C ASP A 277 -5.83 -10.89 -19.56
N TYR A 278 -6.19 -9.66 -19.18
CA TYR A 278 -5.46 -8.45 -19.56
C TYR A 278 -5.61 -7.38 -18.48
N LEU A 279 -4.55 -6.62 -18.22
CA LEU A 279 -4.58 -5.50 -17.28
C LEU A 279 -4.42 -4.18 -18.05
N ILE A 280 -5.36 -3.25 -17.86
CA ILE A 280 -5.17 -1.84 -18.16
C ILE A 280 -5.05 -1.11 -16.83
N SER A 281 -4.02 -0.31 -16.64
CA SER A 281 -3.74 0.28 -15.35
C SER A 281 -3.23 1.70 -15.51
N ASP A 282 -3.74 2.62 -14.68
CA ASP A 282 -3.04 3.87 -14.43
C ASP A 282 -1.65 3.60 -13.85
N ILE A 283 -0.67 4.43 -14.20
CA ILE A 283 0.64 4.34 -13.58
C ILE A 283 0.55 4.53 -12.07
N ALA A 284 1.25 3.71 -11.32
CA ALA A 284 1.29 3.70 -9.86
C ALA A 284 2.72 3.36 -9.39
N PRO A 285 3.01 3.43 -8.08
CA PRO A 285 4.21 2.82 -7.52
C PRO A 285 4.38 1.36 -7.96
N ILE A 286 5.63 0.93 -8.19
CA ILE A 286 5.94 -0.36 -8.81
C ILE A 286 5.40 -1.56 -8.01
N ASP A 287 5.38 -1.48 -6.68
CA ASP A 287 4.83 -2.51 -5.80
C ASP A 287 3.32 -2.67 -5.99
N LEU A 288 2.58 -1.57 -6.15
CA LEU A 288 1.15 -1.63 -6.47
C LEU A 288 0.93 -2.19 -7.88
N ILE A 289 1.75 -1.80 -8.87
CA ILE A 289 1.68 -2.41 -10.22
C ILE A 289 1.88 -3.92 -10.13
N LEU A 290 2.90 -4.39 -9.40
CA LEU A 290 3.16 -5.83 -9.22
C LEU A 290 1.99 -6.55 -8.50
N GLN A 291 1.28 -5.88 -7.58
CA GLN A 291 0.04 -6.41 -7.00
C GLN A 291 -1.10 -6.51 -8.02
N ARG A 292 -1.27 -5.49 -8.87
CA ARG A 292 -2.26 -5.48 -9.96
C ARG A 292 -1.99 -6.61 -10.95
N ILE A 293 -0.72 -6.85 -11.28
CA ILE A 293 -0.27 -7.98 -12.10
C ILE A 293 -0.62 -9.32 -11.44
N GLY A 294 -0.62 -9.38 -10.11
CA GLY A 294 -1.12 -10.52 -9.33
C GLY A 294 -2.60 -10.86 -9.59
N ARG A 295 -3.36 -10.02 -10.31
CA ARG A 295 -4.77 -10.23 -10.67
C ARG A 295 -4.98 -10.67 -12.11
N ILE A 296 -3.91 -10.85 -12.88
CA ILE A 296 -3.96 -11.47 -14.21
C ILE A 296 -3.19 -12.78 -14.20
N PHE A 297 -3.70 -13.76 -14.94
CA PHE A 297 -3.12 -15.11 -15.01
C PHE A 297 -2.88 -15.72 -13.63
N TRP A 298 -3.69 -15.35 -12.64
CA TRP A 298 -3.51 -15.70 -11.23
C TRP A 298 -3.79 -17.18 -10.97
N HIS A 299 -4.84 -17.72 -11.58
CA HIS A 299 -5.17 -19.14 -11.48
C HIS A 299 -4.78 -19.89 -12.75
N ALA A 300 -4.29 -21.12 -12.55
CA ALA A 300 -4.20 -22.10 -13.63
C ALA A 300 -5.62 -22.58 -13.95
N ARG A 301 -6.11 -22.30 -15.15
CA ARG A 301 -7.48 -22.64 -15.57
C ARG A 301 -7.49 -23.38 -16.90
N LYS A 302 -8.45 -24.29 -17.07
CA LYS A 302 -8.66 -24.97 -18.35
C LYS A 302 -9.51 -24.15 -19.32
N ASN A 303 -10.36 -23.28 -18.78
CA ASN A 303 -11.27 -22.43 -19.55
C ASN A 303 -10.63 -21.13 -20.11
N ARG A 304 -9.34 -20.87 -19.88
CA ARG A 304 -8.63 -19.76 -20.53
C ARG A 304 -8.28 -20.15 -21.97
N ASN A 305 -8.51 -19.23 -22.91
CA ASN A 305 -8.15 -19.45 -24.30
C ASN A 305 -6.64 -19.75 -24.42
N PRO A 306 -6.24 -20.89 -25.02
CA PRO A 306 -4.83 -21.32 -25.08
C PRO A 306 -3.95 -20.40 -25.94
N ASN A 307 -4.54 -19.53 -26.76
CA ASN A 307 -3.80 -18.52 -27.52
C ASN A 307 -3.31 -17.36 -26.63
N PHE A 308 -3.82 -17.22 -25.41
CA PHE A 308 -3.34 -16.24 -24.45
C PHE A 308 -2.24 -16.88 -23.60
N LYS A 309 -1.01 -16.86 -24.13
CA LYS A 309 0.13 -17.54 -23.51
C LYS A 309 0.83 -16.72 -22.44
N GLU A 310 0.93 -15.41 -22.65
CA GLU A 310 1.64 -14.50 -21.76
C GLU A 310 0.70 -13.42 -21.21
N PRO A 311 0.83 -13.07 -19.92
CA PRO A 311 0.13 -11.92 -19.35
C PRO A 311 0.63 -10.63 -20.01
N GLU A 312 -0.33 -9.80 -20.43
CA GLU A 312 -0.08 -8.52 -21.08
C GLU A 312 -0.70 -7.37 -20.28
N ILE A 313 0.02 -6.24 -20.24
CA ILE A 313 -0.39 -5.04 -19.52
C ILE A 313 -0.32 -3.82 -20.43
N LEU A 314 -1.31 -2.96 -20.32
CA LEU A 314 -1.30 -1.60 -20.85
C LEU A 314 -1.21 -0.60 -19.70
N GLN A 315 -0.07 0.10 -19.60
CA GLN A 315 0.14 1.15 -18.61
C GLN A 315 -0.24 2.52 -19.20
N LEU A 316 -1.22 3.15 -18.57
CA LEU A 316 -1.63 4.52 -18.85
C LEU A 316 -0.68 5.47 -18.12
N ILE A 317 0.03 6.28 -18.89
CA ILE A 317 0.98 7.26 -18.39
C ILE A 317 0.52 8.67 -18.77
N PRO A 318 0.87 9.70 -17.98
CA PRO A 318 0.62 11.07 -18.39
C PRO A 318 1.41 11.40 -19.65
N ASP A 319 0.78 12.14 -20.56
CA ASP A 319 1.38 12.75 -21.76
C ASP A 319 2.45 13.79 -21.41
N ARG A 320 2.23 14.52 -20.31
CA ARG A 320 3.08 15.61 -19.82
C ARG A 320 3.24 15.57 -18.31
N LEU A 321 4.34 16.12 -17.81
CA LEU A 321 4.62 16.14 -16.37
C LEU A 321 3.59 16.88 -15.54
N GLU A 322 3.05 17.94 -16.09
CA GLU A 322 2.06 18.77 -15.43
C GLU A 322 0.81 17.94 -15.09
N ALA A 323 0.46 16.97 -15.94
CA ALA A 323 -0.62 16.00 -15.75
C ALA A 323 -0.27 14.85 -14.79
N LEU A 324 0.99 14.71 -14.35
CA LEU A 324 1.37 13.72 -13.33
C LEU A 324 0.58 13.93 -12.03
N GLY A 325 0.15 15.17 -11.75
CA GLY A 325 -0.75 15.46 -10.62
C GLY A 325 -2.08 14.72 -10.68
N ASP A 326 -2.65 14.55 -11.86
CA ASP A 326 -3.96 13.95 -12.05
C ASP A 326 -3.89 12.41 -12.03
N PHE A 327 -2.76 11.85 -12.48
CA PHE A 327 -2.48 10.41 -12.41
C PHE A 327 -2.00 9.97 -11.03
N ALA A 328 -1.11 10.75 -10.40
CA ALA A 328 -0.45 10.43 -9.14
C ALA A 328 -1.01 11.22 -7.95
N GLY A 329 -2.19 11.83 -8.05
CA GLY A 329 -2.73 12.68 -6.98
C GLY A 329 -2.90 11.98 -5.63
N VAL A 330 -2.96 10.65 -5.65
CA VAL A 330 -3.05 9.78 -4.47
C VAL A 330 -1.69 9.18 -4.04
N TYR A 331 -0.62 9.41 -4.80
CA TYR A 331 0.70 8.79 -4.60
C TYR A 331 1.82 9.83 -4.54
N ASP A 332 2.99 9.40 -4.04
CA ASP A 332 4.19 10.22 -4.15
C ASP A 332 4.65 10.31 -5.62
N LYS A 333 4.67 11.54 -6.15
CA LYS A 333 5.01 11.81 -7.55
C LYS A 333 6.42 11.32 -7.92
N PHE A 334 7.36 11.37 -6.98
CA PHE A 334 8.73 10.93 -7.24
C PHE A 334 8.82 9.41 -7.36
N THR A 335 8.12 8.66 -6.51
CA THR A 335 8.01 7.20 -6.61
C THR A 335 7.35 6.76 -7.92
N VAL A 336 6.26 7.42 -8.33
CA VAL A 336 5.60 7.12 -9.62
C VAL A 336 6.55 7.41 -10.80
N LEU A 337 7.26 8.54 -10.77
CA LEU A 337 8.23 8.88 -11.81
C LEU A 337 9.37 7.85 -11.90
N LYS A 338 9.91 7.41 -10.75
CA LYS A 338 10.91 6.34 -10.70
C LYS A 338 10.38 5.04 -11.27
N THR A 339 9.12 4.72 -11.00
CA THR A 339 8.46 3.54 -11.57
C THR A 339 8.38 3.63 -13.10
N MET A 340 7.94 4.79 -13.64
CA MET A 340 7.93 5.03 -15.08
C MET A 340 9.32 4.88 -15.71
N TYR A 341 10.34 5.45 -15.06
CA TYR A 341 11.72 5.35 -15.52
C TYR A 341 12.19 3.89 -15.53
N GLU A 342 12.03 3.18 -14.42
CA GLU A 342 12.48 1.80 -14.28
C GLU A 342 11.83 0.90 -15.34
N LEU A 343 10.53 1.06 -15.59
CA LEU A 343 9.84 0.32 -16.64
C LEU A 343 10.25 0.79 -18.05
N SER A 344 10.67 2.04 -18.26
CA SER A 344 11.10 2.49 -19.60
C SER A 344 12.45 1.93 -20.04
N ILE A 345 13.31 1.54 -19.09
CA ILE A 345 14.66 1.08 -19.37
C ILE A 345 14.78 -0.44 -19.48
N GLN A 346 13.76 -1.21 -19.10
CA GLN A 346 13.83 -2.67 -19.24
C GLN A 346 13.95 -3.08 -20.71
N GLU A 347 14.67 -4.17 -20.93
CA GLU A 347 14.78 -4.77 -22.25
C GLU A 347 13.43 -5.36 -22.67
N GLU A 348 13.09 -5.17 -23.95
CA GLU A 348 11.88 -5.71 -24.59
C GLU A 348 10.53 -5.30 -23.97
N HIS A 349 10.51 -4.40 -22.97
CA HIS A 349 9.31 -4.07 -22.19
C HIS A 349 8.66 -5.30 -21.55
N SER A 350 9.48 -6.16 -20.96
CA SER A 350 9.03 -7.35 -20.23
C SER A 350 9.50 -7.35 -18.76
N ILE A 351 8.72 -7.99 -17.89
CA ILE A 351 9.08 -8.24 -16.49
C ILE A 351 9.09 -9.75 -16.25
N GLN A 352 10.21 -10.28 -15.78
CA GLN A 352 10.34 -11.68 -15.36
C GLN A 352 9.99 -11.81 -13.87
N LEU A 353 8.84 -12.40 -13.56
CA LEU A 353 8.48 -12.72 -12.18
C LEU A 353 8.68 -14.21 -11.90
N PRO A 354 9.08 -14.61 -10.68
CA PRO A 354 9.31 -13.78 -9.49
C PRO A 354 10.73 -13.16 -9.39
N SER A 355 11.63 -13.43 -10.33
CA SER A 355 13.06 -13.05 -10.23
C SER A 355 13.29 -11.54 -10.13
N MET A 356 12.53 -10.73 -10.85
CA MET A 356 12.66 -9.27 -10.85
C MET A 356 11.83 -8.58 -9.76
N TYR A 357 11.03 -9.31 -8.99
CA TYR A 357 10.09 -8.71 -8.04
C TYR A 357 10.81 -7.82 -7.01
N ARG A 358 11.88 -8.35 -6.39
CA ARG A 358 12.64 -7.58 -5.39
C ARG A 358 13.48 -6.47 -6.01
N SER A 359 14.19 -6.75 -7.11
CA SER A 359 15.08 -5.76 -7.73
C SER A 359 14.30 -4.52 -8.19
N LEU A 360 13.12 -4.70 -8.81
CA LEU A 360 12.27 -3.58 -9.24
C LEU A 360 11.84 -2.71 -8.05
N VAL A 361 11.37 -3.33 -6.96
CA VAL A 361 10.93 -2.60 -5.78
C VAL A 361 12.11 -1.90 -5.08
N ASP A 362 13.24 -2.58 -4.91
CA ASP A 362 14.43 -1.98 -4.29
C ASP A 362 14.95 -0.80 -5.11
N THR A 363 15.00 -0.91 -6.44
CA THR A 363 15.47 0.19 -7.31
C THR A 363 14.55 1.40 -7.22
N VAL A 364 13.23 1.23 -7.29
CA VAL A 364 12.28 2.35 -7.23
C VAL A 364 12.26 3.01 -5.85
N TYR A 365 12.33 2.23 -4.78
CA TYR A 365 12.29 2.75 -3.40
C TYR A 365 13.66 3.14 -2.83
N SER A 366 14.74 2.89 -3.57
CA SER A 366 16.09 3.35 -3.21
C SER A 366 16.16 4.87 -3.08
N ASP A 367 17.15 5.35 -2.32
CA ASP A 367 17.50 6.78 -2.32
C ASP A 367 18.38 7.16 -3.52
N SER A 368 18.91 6.17 -4.25
CA SER A 368 19.77 6.39 -5.41
C SER A 368 18.97 6.96 -6.57
N ILE A 369 19.68 7.69 -7.42
CA ILE A 369 19.13 8.27 -8.63
C ILE A 369 19.63 7.41 -9.77
N PRO A 370 18.75 7.05 -10.72
CA PRO A 370 19.20 6.31 -11.87
C PRO A 370 20.32 7.04 -12.62
N ASN A 371 21.38 6.31 -12.96
CA ASN A 371 22.58 6.90 -13.57
C ASN A 371 22.28 7.47 -14.97
N SER A 372 22.75 8.71 -15.20
CA SER A 372 22.51 9.47 -16.42
C SER A 372 23.18 8.91 -17.69
N GLU A 373 24.09 7.94 -17.58
CA GLU A 373 24.85 7.41 -18.72
C GLU A 373 24.11 6.27 -19.46
N VAL A 374 23.41 5.39 -18.75
CA VAL A 374 22.45 4.42 -19.35
C VAL A 374 21.26 5.15 -20.01
N THR A 375 21.11 6.42 -19.65
CA THR A 375 20.05 7.31 -20.12
C THR A 375 20.32 7.84 -21.53
N ALA A 376 21.45 7.56 -22.19
CA ALA A 376 21.73 8.13 -23.51
C ALA A 376 20.89 7.52 -24.66
N GLN A 377 20.28 6.35 -24.49
CA GLN A 377 19.75 5.59 -25.64
C GLN A 377 18.22 5.39 -25.71
N ARG A 378 17.40 5.93 -24.80
CA ARG A 378 15.93 5.83 -24.93
C ARG A 378 15.20 7.14 -24.57
N THR A 379 14.55 7.69 -25.59
CA THR A 379 13.57 8.80 -25.68
C THR A 379 13.93 10.12 -24.94
N THR A 380 14.53 11.06 -25.67
CA THR A 380 14.99 12.39 -25.22
C THR A 380 13.96 13.23 -24.44
N SER A 381 12.66 13.08 -24.74
CA SER A 381 11.57 13.80 -24.08
C SER A 381 11.35 13.36 -22.62
N PHE A 382 11.42 12.05 -22.34
CA PHE A 382 11.32 11.50 -20.98
C PHE A 382 12.48 11.90 -20.08
N GLN A 383 13.68 12.04 -20.65
CA GLN A 383 14.91 12.36 -19.92
C GLN A 383 14.94 13.80 -19.42
N TYR A 384 14.50 14.75 -20.27
CA TYR A 384 14.38 16.16 -19.90
C TYR A 384 13.37 16.35 -18.76
N MET A 385 12.26 15.65 -18.90
CA MET A 385 11.16 15.52 -17.97
C MET A 385 11.64 14.93 -16.60
N PHE A 386 12.43 13.86 -16.61
CA PHE A 386 13.01 13.28 -15.40
C PHE A 386 13.98 14.23 -14.66
N LYS A 387 14.93 14.83 -15.39
CA LYS A 387 15.93 15.75 -14.82
C LYS A 387 15.27 16.96 -14.14
N ARG A 388 14.23 17.54 -14.74
CA ARG A 388 13.54 18.73 -14.19
C ARG A 388 12.89 18.45 -12.83
N ILE A 389 12.25 17.28 -12.66
CA ILE A 389 11.63 16.89 -11.39
C ILE A 389 12.67 16.50 -10.35
N TYR A 390 13.70 15.76 -10.75
CA TYR A 390 14.79 15.41 -9.86
C TYR A 390 15.41 16.66 -9.22
N TYR A 391 15.80 17.66 -10.02
CA TYR A 391 16.38 18.91 -9.51
C TYR A 391 15.40 19.74 -8.68
N ARG A 392 14.10 19.69 -8.97
CA ARG A 392 13.07 20.35 -8.15
C ARG A 392 12.92 19.69 -6.79
N ASN A 393 12.82 18.36 -6.76
CA ASN A 393 12.72 17.58 -5.52
C ASN A 393 14.00 17.65 -4.69
N GLU A 394 15.17 17.72 -5.31
CA GLU A 394 16.45 17.95 -4.63
C GLU A 394 16.47 19.33 -3.96
N LYS A 395 16.03 20.39 -4.66
CA LYS A 395 15.87 21.72 -4.06
C LYS A 395 14.90 21.70 -2.89
N ASP A 396 13.78 20.98 -3.00
CA ASP A 396 12.78 20.91 -1.94
C ASP A 396 13.25 20.03 -0.75
N ARG A 397 13.92 18.90 -0.99
CA ARG A 397 14.58 18.08 0.05
C ARG A 397 15.67 18.85 0.77
N ASN A 398 16.51 19.59 0.05
CA ASN A 398 17.54 20.45 0.64
C ASN A 398 16.92 21.59 1.46
N ARG A 399 15.80 22.17 1.02
CA ARG A 399 15.03 23.16 1.80
C ARG A 399 14.42 22.55 3.06
N LEU A 400 13.84 21.36 2.97
CA LEU A 400 13.29 20.61 4.10
C LEU A 400 14.39 20.23 5.10
N GLY A 401 15.53 19.71 4.63
CA GLY A 401 16.70 19.40 5.45
C GLY A 401 17.22 20.64 6.20
N LYS A 402 17.36 21.78 5.51
CA LYS A 402 17.72 23.07 6.13
C LYS A 402 16.66 23.57 7.12
N ARG A 403 15.38 23.27 6.90
CA ARG A 403 14.30 23.65 7.82
C ARG A 403 14.30 22.75 9.06
N ILE A 404 14.53 21.45 8.90
CA ILE A 404 14.64 20.48 9.98
C ILE A 404 15.89 20.75 10.83
N SER A 405 17.02 21.07 10.22
CA SER A 405 18.24 21.44 10.96
C SER A 405 18.02 22.71 11.78
N ARG A 406 17.39 23.74 11.21
CA ARG A 406 17.00 24.96 11.95
C ARG A 406 16.02 24.69 13.09
N ILE A 407 15.06 23.77 12.91
CA ILE A 407 14.13 23.38 13.98
C ILE A 407 14.86 22.62 15.09
N ARG A 408 15.80 21.74 14.74
CA ARG A 408 16.65 21.03 15.71
C ARG A 408 17.53 22.01 16.48
N GLU A 409 18.24 22.92 15.80
CA GLU A 409 19.02 23.99 16.44
C GLU A 409 18.18 24.84 17.37
N LYS A 410 17.00 25.30 16.92
CA LYS A 410 16.07 26.05 17.79
C LYS A 410 15.65 25.24 19.01
N ARG A 411 15.34 23.96 18.88
CA ARG A 411 15.00 23.09 20.03
C ARG A 411 16.18 22.90 20.98
N THR A 412 17.40 22.75 20.47
CA THR A 412 18.62 22.64 21.29
C THR A 412 18.93 23.94 22.04
N ILE A 413 18.70 25.09 21.39
CA ILE A 413 18.84 26.43 22.00
C ILE A 413 17.76 26.64 23.07
N THR A 414 16.50 26.26 22.81
CA THR A 414 15.43 26.36 23.81
C THR A 414 15.67 25.44 25.00
N ALA A 415 16.19 24.23 24.78
CA ALA A 415 16.53 23.29 25.85
C ALA A 415 17.71 23.79 26.71
N SER A 416 18.74 24.39 26.10
CA SER A 416 19.88 24.97 26.83
C SER A 416 19.51 26.24 27.60
N LEU A 417 18.60 27.07 27.07
CA LEU A 417 18.02 28.21 27.77
C LEU A 417 17.17 27.79 28.98
N GLN A 418 16.38 26.71 28.85
CA GLN A 418 15.60 26.13 29.96
C GLN A 418 16.48 25.51 31.05
N GLN A 419 17.62 24.91 30.69
CA GLN A 419 18.61 24.44 31.66
C GLN A 419 19.30 25.60 32.40
N LYS A 420 19.67 26.67 31.68
CA LYS A 420 20.27 27.88 32.31
C LYS A 420 19.32 28.60 33.25
N THR A 421 18.04 28.72 32.90
CA THR A 421 17.02 29.32 33.80
C THR A 421 16.70 28.44 35.01
N ARG A 422 16.84 27.10 34.91
CA ARG A 422 16.76 26.20 36.07
C ARG A 422 17.97 26.33 37.00
N HIS A 423 19.19 26.50 36.48
CA HIS A 423 20.36 26.74 37.31
C HIS A 423 20.33 28.11 38.01
N GLN A 424 19.94 29.18 37.31
CA GLN A 424 19.78 30.50 37.93
C GLN A 424 18.69 30.57 39.01
N LYS A 425 17.65 29.74 38.93
CA LYS A 425 16.63 29.67 39.99
C LYS A 425 17.09 28.92 41.24
N ASN A 426 18.04 27.99 41.11
CA ASN A 426 18.61 27.26 42.25
C ASN A 426 19.70 28.06 42.98
N ASP A 427 20.36 29.01 42.32
CA ASP A 427 21.36 29.90 42.94
C ASP A 427 20.75 31.09 43.70
N ILE A 428 19.43 31.31 43.63
CA ILE A 428 18.70 32.36 44.36
C ILE A 428 17.98 31.79 45.60
N SER A 429 18.10 30.49 45.86
CA SER A 429 17.50 29.80 47.01
C SER A 429 18.53 29.21 47.98
N LEU A 430 19.61 29.95 48.25
CA LEU A 430 20.55 29.70 49.33
C LEU A 430 20.71 30.93 50.21
#